data_AF-A0A1X1YRK2-F1
#
_entry.id   AF-A0A1X1YRK2-F1
#
_cell.length_a   1.000
_cell.length_b   1.000
_cell.length_c   1.000
_cell.angle_alpha   90.00
_cell.angle_beta   90.00
_cell.angle_gamma   90.00
#
_symmetry.space_group_name_H-M   'P 1'
#
loop_
_entity.id
_entity.type
_entity.pdbx_description
1 polymer ?
#
loop_
_entity_poly.entity_id
_entity_poly.type
_entity_poly.pdbx_seq_one_letter_code
_entity_poly.pdbx_strand_id
1 'polypeptide(L)'
;MARRATTQLQVNVHRFLARRMERALRCGHASAGPAPGRAGLGLGCLLSAVVLAGAVVLAVVRPQPGLGDAPIVLDRATGALYVRVGEMMHPVFNLASARLIAGAADPRPVTGAAIGRARRGPPLGIPGAPGVLGPALAETATWSLCDDPAGTTLIAGADPPQPAGIDPQEAVPVSSGSGAAYLLLRGRRIPVNPADPVLQAPRRLSGLLLNAIPEAPAASIPDLGDHLAVLPGSSGGPSFASPPSSLAGPPAAVTLCAHWRAGDPAGITLSAGPPLPAGAEPAVLAQADGPGPALDRVYLPPGRSAYVRAAGVSGQGGGAGYLIAETGVRYTVGDDAAARSLGLPAVAAGAPWPMLAGLPAGPRLSREQALLTRDVVGGP
;
A
#
# COMPACT_ATOMS: atom_id res chain seq x y z
N MET A 1 40.29 -72.67 28.25
CA MET A 1 39.69 -72.01 29.42
C MET A 1 38.20 -71.78 29.16
N ALA A 2 37.32 -72.56 29.79
CA ALA A 2 35.88 -72.45 29.58
C ALA A 2 35.32 -71.20 30.27
N ARG A 3 34.71 -70.27 29.52
CA ARG A 3 33.98 -69.13 30.09
C ARG A 3 32.75 -69.67 30.82
N ARG A 4 32.71 -69.56 32.15
CA ARG A 4 31.51 -69.87 32.95
C ARG A 4 30.46 -68.79 32.69
N ALA A 5 29.26 -69.20 32.30
CA ALA A 5 28.13 -68.29 32.14
C ALA A 5 27.70 -67.77 33.52
N THR A 6 27.65 -66.45 33.68
CA THR A 6 27.14 -65.80 34.88
C THR A 6 25.65 -66.06 35.01
N THR A 7 25.22 -66.68 36.12
CA THR A 7 23.79 -66.95 36.37
C THR A 7 23.07 -65.65 36.76
N GLN A 8 21.77 -65.55 36.48
CA GLN A 8 20.95 -64.41 36.89
C GLN A 8 21.07 -64.11 38.40
N LEU A 9 21.19 -65.17 39.21
CA LEU A 9 21.39 -65.07 40.64
C LEU A 9 22.70 -64.34 40.99
N GLN A 10 23.81 -64.69 40.32
CA GLN A 10 25.11 -64.04 40.54
C GLN A 10 25.07 -62.55 40.13
N VAL A 11 24.41 -62.22 39.02
CA VAL A 11 24.24 -60.82 38.58
C VAL A 11 23.41 -60.02 39.60
N ASN A 12 22.34 -60.61 40.13
CA ASN A 12 21.49 -59.95 41.12
C ASN A 12 22.20 -59.74 42.46
N VAL A 13 22.93 -60.74 42.95
CA VAL A 13 23.76 -60.64 44.16
C VAL A 13 24.84 -59.57 43.99
N HIS A 14 25.55 -59.57 42.87
CA HIS A 14 26.59 -58.57 42.60
C HIS A 14 26.01 -57.15 42.55
N ARG A 15 24.87 -56.95 41.87
CA ARG A 15 24.13 -55.67 41.85
C ARG A 15 23.63 -55.25 43.23
N PHE A 16 23.27 -56.19 44.09
CA PHE A 16 22.86 -55.90 45.47
C PHE A 16 24.04 -55.41 46.31
N LEU A 17 25.17 -56.12 46.26
CA LEU A 17 26.40 -55.75 46.98
C LEU A 17 26.94 -54.39 46.53
N ALA A 18 26.98 -54.15 45.21
CA ALA A 18 27.41 -52.87 44.65
C ALA A 18 26.52 -51.70 45.13
N ARG A 19 25.19 -51.89 45.15
CA ARG A 19 24.24 -50.88 45.67
C ARG A 19 24.42 -50.60 47.15
N ARG A 20 24.72 -51.63 47.95
CA ARG A 20 24.99 -51.48 49.38
C ARG A 20 26.28 -50.69 49.64
N MET A 21 27.36 -50.98 48.91
CA MET A 21 28.64 -50.27 49.02
C MET A 21 28.50 -48.79 48.63
N GLU A 22 27.85 -48.49 47.50
CA GLU A 22 27.67 -47.11 47.03
C GLU A 22 26.87 -46.26 48.02
N ARG A 23 25.87 -46.85 48.69
CA ARG A 23 25.08 -46.16 49.72
C ARG A 23 25.85 -45.97 51.02
N ALA A 24 26.64 -46.96 51.44
CA ALA A 24 27.51 -46.83 52.59
C ALA A 24 28.50 -45.66 52.41
N LEU A 25 29.04 -45.50 51.21
CA LEU A 25 29.95 -44.40 50.87
C LEU A 25 29.25 -43.03 50.78
N ARG A 26 28.02 -42.95 50.23
CA ARG A 26 27.30 -41.66 50.06
C ARG A 26 26.55 -41.19 51.30
N CYS A 27 25.99 -42.11 52.10
CA CYS A 27 25.04 -41.79 53.18
C CYS A 27 25.48 -42.30 54.56
N GLY A 28 26.65 -42.95 54.67
CA GLY A 28 27.17 -43.50 55.93
C GLY A 28 26.38 -44.69 56.49
N HIS A 29 25.37 -45.21 55.77
CA HIS A 29 24.48 -46.27 56.24
C HIS A 29 24.40 -47.44 55.24
N ALA A 30 24.50 -48.68 55.74
CA ALA A 30 24.51 -49.90 54.93
C ALA A 30 23.14 -50.59 54.79
N SER A 31 22.08 -50.03 55.38
CA SER A 31 20.73 -50.62 55.42
C SER A 31 20.05 -50.59 54.04
N ALA A 32 19.45 -51.72 53.65
CA ALA A 32 18.75 -51.88 52.39
C ALA A 32 17.44 -51.09 52.38
N GLY A 33 17.44 -49.97 51.65
CA GLY A 33 16.24 -49.19 51.35
C GLY A 33 16.41 -48.56 49.96
N PRO A 34 15.34 -48.03 49.35
CA PRO A 34 15.42 -47.43 48.04
C PRO A 34 16.42 -46.26 48.04
N ALA A 35 17.37 -46.29 47.08
CA ALA A 35 18.34 -45.21 46.91
C ALA A 35 17.67 -44.02 46.18
N PRO A 36 17.60 -42.83 46.79
CA PRO A 36 17.00 -41.66 46.14
C PRO A 36 17.90 -41.17 44.98
N GLY A 37 17.29 -40.86 43.83
CA GLY A 37 17.95 -40.17 42.70
C GLY A 37 18.13 -40.97 41.40
N ARG A 38 18.33 -42.31 41.45
CA ARG A 38 18.50 -43.11 40.21
C ARG A 38 17.21 -43.26 39.39
N ALA A 39 16.06 -43.26 40.06
CA ALA A 39 14.76 -43.27 39.40
C ALA A 39 14.51 -41.99 38.58
N GLY A 40 15.03 -40.84 39.04
CA GLY A 40 14.93 -39.56 38.34
C GLY A 40 15.73 -39.54 37.03
N LEU A 41 16.94 -40.10 37.03
CA LEU A 41 17.75 -40.22 35.80
C LEU A 41 17.09 -41.13 34.76
N GLY A 42 16.57 -42.28 35.21
CA GLY A 42 15.88 -43.23 34.32
C GLY A 42 14.61 -42.63 33.69
N LEU A 43 13.80 -41.93 34.50
CA LEU A 43 12.62 -41.21 34.02
C LEU A 43 13.01 -40.08 33.06
N GLY A 44 14.08 -39.35 33.36
CA GLY A 44 14.62 -38.30 32.50
C GLY A 44 15.06 -38.83 31.13
N CYS A 45 15.85 -39.90 31.09
CA CYS A 45 16.25 -40.53 29.82
C CYS A 45 15.05 -41.01 29.00
N LEU A 46 14.04 -41.60 29.66
CA LEU A 46 12.85 -42.11 29.00
C LEU A 46 12.00 -40.97 28.42
N LEU A 47 11.81 -39.88 29.17
CA LEU A 47 11.16 -38.67 28.68
C LEU A 47 11.92 -38.04 27.50
N SER A 48 13.24 -37.92 27.59
CA SER A 48 14.06 -37.40 26.49
C SER A 48 13.95 -38.26 25.23
N ALA A 49 13.94 -39.59 25.36
CA ALA A 49 13.76 -40.50 24.24
C ALA A 49 12.37 -40.35 23.59
N VAL A 50 11.31 -40.18 24.40
CA VAL A 50 9.95 -39.93 23.91
C VAL A 50 9.86 -38.59 23.18
N VAL A 51 10.45 -37.52 23.73
CA VAL A 51 10.49 -36.21 23.07
C VAL A 51 11.26 -36.27 21.76
N LEU A 52 12.41 -36.94 21.73
CA LEU A 52 13.21 -37.11 20.51
C LEU A 52 12.44 -37.92 19.45
N ALA A 53 11.80 -39.02 19.85
CA ALA A 53 10.96 -39.81 18.94
C ALA A 53 9.79 -38.98 18.40
N GLY A 54 9.13 -38.20 19.26
CA GLY A 54 8.08 -37.26 18.85
C GLY A 54 8.57 -36.23 17.84
N ALA A 55 9.75 -35.64 18.05
CA ALA A 55 10.34 -34.70 17.11
C ALA A 55 10.67 -35.33 15.74
N VAL A 56 11.18 -36.57 15.73
CA VAL A 56 11.45 -37.33 14.50
C VAL A 56 10.16 -37.64 13.75
N VAL A 57 9.11 -38.11 14.44
CA VAL A 57 7.80 -38.36 13.83
C VAL A 57 7.24 -37.07 13.22
N LEU A 58 7.32 -35.95 13.95
CA LEU A 58 6.80 -34.67 13.48
C LEU A 58 7.58 -34.15 12.25
N ALA A 59 8.89 -34.37 12.20
CA ALA A 59 9.73 -34.02 11.05
C ALA A 59 9.39 -34.85 9.79
N VAL A 60 9.07 -36.13 9.95
CA VAL A 60 8.66 -37.01 8.83
C VAL A 60 7.24 -36.68 8.36
N VAL A 61 6.32 -36.39 9.29
CA VAL A 61 4.92 -36.06 8.97
C VAL A 61 4.78 -34.66 8.35
N ARG A 62 5.66 -33.71 8.73
CA ARG A 62 5.67 -32.34 8.19
C ARG A 62 7.05 -31.97 7.63
N PRO A 63 7.46 -32.54 6.49
CA PRO A 63 8.71 -32.15 5.84
C PRO A 63 8.65 -30.67 5.46
N GLN A 64 9.77 -29.95 5.62
CA GLN A 64 9.83 -28.55 5.20
C GLN A 64 9.60 -28.45 3.69
N PRO A 65 8.83 -27.45 3.21
CA PRO A 65 8.65 -27.25 1.78
C PRO A 65 10.00 -27.00 1.11
N GLY A 66 10.40 -27.90 0.21
CA GLY A 66 11.59 -27.76 -0.64
C GLY A 66 11.43 -26.64 -1.67
N LEU A 67 12.27 -26.61 -2.70
CA LEU A 67 12.10 -25.67 -3.82
C LEU A 67 10.96 -26.09 -4.77
N GLY A 68 10.75 -27.41 -4.99
CA GLY A 68 9.68 -27.95 -5.85
C GLY A 68 9.64 -27.27 -7.22
N ASP A 69 8.43 -27.03 -7.75
CA ASP A 69 8.18 -26.24 -8.95
C ASP A 69 7.66 -24.83 -8.63
N ALA A 70 7.94 -24.33 -7.43
CA ALA A 70 7.49 -23.01 -7.01
C ALA A 70 8.08 -21.93 -7.95
N PRO A 71 7.25 -21.12 -8.61
CA PRO A 71 7.73 -20.11 -9.55
C PRO A 71 8.38 -18.92 -8.82
N ILE A 72 7.93 -18.62 -7.60
CA ILE A 72 8.46 -17.55 -6.74
C ILE A 72 8.74 -18.12 -5.36
N VAL A 73 9.91 -17.78 -4.82
CA VAL A 73 10.43 -18.27 -3.55
C VAL A 73 10.92 -17.11 -2.70
N LEU A 74 10.62 -17.15 -1.41
CA LEU A 74 11.08 -16.19 -0.41
C LEU A 74 12.00 -16.90 0.58
N ASP A 75 13.21 -16.39 0.79
CA ASP A 75 14.06 -16.85 1.88
C ASP A 75 13.53 -16.33 3.22
N ARG A 76 13.16 -17.23 4.13
CA ARG A 76 12.64 -16.87 5.46
C ARG A 76 13.63 -16.12 6.33
N ALA A 77 14.94 -16.36 6.16
CA ALA A 77 15.95 -15.76 7.01
C ALA A 77 16.28 -14.31 6.61
N THR A 78 16.32 -14.05 5.29
CA THR A 78 16.81 -12.78 4.75
C THR A 78 15.70 -11.91 4.14
N GLY A 79 14.54 -12.50 3.84
CA GLY A 79 13.48 -11.84 3.07
C GLY A 79 13.80 -11.71 1.57
N ALA A 80 14.91 -12.28 1.10
CA ALA A 80 15.30 -12.21 -0.31
C ALA A 80 14.32 -13.00 -1.20
N LEU A 81 13.91 -12.38 -2.31
CA LEU A 81 13.02 -12.98 -3.30
C LEU A 81 13.82 -13.62 -4.44
N TYR A 82 13.35 -14.77 -4.89
CA TYR A 82 13.88 -15.49 -6.03
C TYR A 82 12.76 -15.91 -6.97
N VAL A 83 12.99 -15.78 -8.28
CA VAL A 83 12.08 -16.25 -9.32
C VAL A 83 12.74 -17.36 -10.13
N ARG A 84 11.95 -18.35 -10.54
CA ARG A 84 12.40 -19.42 -11.41
C ARG A 84 12.24 -19.01 -12.87
N VAL A 85 13.31 -19.11 -13.65
CA VAL A 85 13.29 -18.96 -15.11
C VAL A 85 14.01 -20.18 -15.70
N GLY A 86 13.25 -21.05 -16.37
CA GLY A 86 13.74 -22.38 -16.74
C GLY A 86 14.18 -23.19 -15.52
N GLU A 87 15.42 -23.68 -15.53
CA GLU A 87 16.02 -24.50 -14.48
C GLU A 87 16.86 -23.70 -13.46
N MET A 88 16.81 -22.37 -13.53
CA MET A 88 17.66 -21.47 -12.74
C MET A 88 16.84 -20.55 -11.85
N MET A 89 17.33 -20.32 -10.63
CA MET A 89 16.76 -19.38 -9.68
C MET A 89 17.50 -18.04 -9.79
N HIS A 90 16.76 -16.97 -10.08
CA HIS A 90 17.28 -15.63 -10.19
C HIS A 90 16.87 -14.81 -8.96
N PRO A 91 17.79 -14.12 -8.27
CA PRO A 91 17.41 -13.14 -7.26
C PRO A 91 16.63 -12.00 -7.89
N VAL A 92 15.62 -11.49 -7.20
CA VAL A 92 14.74 -10.42 -7.70
C VAL A 92 14.61 -9.28 -6.71
N PHE A 93 14.62 -8.03 -7.20
CA PHE A 93 14.59 -6.84 -6.36
C PHE A 93 13.28 -6.60 -5.61
N ASN A 94 12.14 -7.12 -6.10
CA ASN A 94 10.82 -6.88 -5.51
C ASN A 94 9.78 -7.91 -5.99
N LEU A 95 8.66 -7.98 -5.27
CA LEU A 95 7.56 -8.89 -5.57
C LEU A 95 6.89 -8.57 -6.91
N ALA A 96 6.75 -7.29 -7.26
CA ALA A 96 6.16 -6.89 -8.54
C ALA A 96 6.95 -7.45 -9.74
N SER A 97 8.28 -7.36 -9.71
CA SER A 97 9.14 -7.94 -10.74
C SER A 97 9.03 -9.46 -10.81
N ALA A 98 8.99 -10.14 -9.65
CA ALA A 98 8.84 -11.60 -9.61
C ALA A 98 7.50 -12.03 -10.23
N ARG A 99 6.41 -11.33 -9.89
CA ARG A 99 5.08 -11.57 -10.47
C ARG A 99 5.00 -11.24 -11.95
N LEU A 100 5.66 -10.19 -12.44
CA LEU A 100 5.75 -9.89 -13.87
C LEU A 100 6.46 -10.98 -14.68
N ILE A 101 7.42 -11.69 -14.08
CA ILE A 101 8.19 -12.76 -14.72
C ILE A 101 7.42 -14.09 -14.66
N ALA A 102 6.92 -14.46 -13.47
CA ALA A 102 6.37 -15.78 -13.16
C ALA A 102 4.82 -15.85 -13.19
N GLY A 103 4.13 -14.71 -13.28
CA GLY A 103 2.68 -14.60 -13.14
C GLY A 103 2.22 -14.29 -11.71
N ALA A 104 0.89 -14.20 -11.53
CA ALA A 104 0.26 -13.88 -10.24
C ALA A 104 0.35 -15.06 -9.26
N ALA A 105 1.56 -15.27 -8.73
CA ALA A 105 1.87 -16.27 -7.73
C ALA A 105 2.34 -15.59 -6.43
N ASP A 106 2.02 -16.21 -5.30
CA ASP A 106 2.52 -15.79 -4.00
C ASP A 106 3.87 -16.46 -3.70
N PRO A 107 4.83 -15.75 -3.08
CA PRO A 107 6.13 -16.32 -2.77
C PRO A 107 6.02 -17.48 -1.78
N ARG A 108 6.64 -18.62 -2.11
CA ARG A 108 6.73 -19.72 -1.14
C ARG A 108 7.90 -19.51 -0.17
N PRO A 109 7.65 -19.46 1.16
CA PRO A 109 8.71 -19.28 2.15
C PRO A 109 9.55 -20.56 2.33
N VAL A 110 10.83 -20.51 1.98
CA VAL A 110 11.79 -21.63 2.12
C VAL A 110 12.99 -21.23 2.98
N THR A 111 13.86 -22.19 3.28
CA THR A 111 15.14 -21.93 3.94
C THR A 111 16.24 -21.62 2.94
N GLY A 112 17.19 -20.75 3.30
CA GLY A 112 18.37 -20.48 2.47
C GLY A 112 19.15 -21.73 2.05
N ALA A 113 19.16 -22.79 2.87
CA ALA A 113 19.77 -24.08 2.54
C ALA A 113 19.10 -24.78 1.34
N ALA A 114 17.78 -24.62 1.16
CA ALA A 114 17.08 -25.13 0.00
C ALA A 114 17.49 -24.36 -1.27
N ILE A 115 17.58 -23.03 -1.17
CA ILE A 115 17.95 -22.13 -2.29
C ILE A 115 19.43 -22.33 -2.68
N GLY A 116 20.31 -22.59 -1.72
CA GLY A 116 21.74 -22.84 -1.96
C GLY A 116 22.03 -24.09 -2.80
N ARG A 117 21.07 -25.00 -2.95
CA ARG A 117 21.20 -26.19 -3.81
C ARG A 117 20.78 -25.95 -5.27
N ALA A 118 20.08 -24.85 -5.55
CA ALA A 118 19.65 -24.52 -6.90
C ALA A 118 20.76 -23.84 -7.71
N ARG A 119 20.73 -24.02 -9.03
CA ARG A 119 21.52 -23.19 -9.94
C ARG A 119 21.04 -21.75 -9.84
N ARG A 120 21.97 -20.82 -9.65
CA ARG A 120 21.67 -19.38 -9.52
C ARG A 120 22.06 -18.62 -10.76
N GLY A 121 21.20 -17.67 -11.13
CA GLY A 121 21.43 -16.74 -12.22
C GLY A 121 21.72 -15.32 -11.73
N PRO A 122 22.03 -14.41 -12.66
CA PRO A 122 22.15 -12.99 -12.35
C PRO A 122 20.84 -12.40 -11.80
N PRO A 123 20.90 -11.31 -11.03
CA PRO A 123 19.71 -10.64 -10.52
C PRO A 123 18.86 -10.05 -11.63
N LEU A 124 17.54 -10.17 -11.45
CA LEU A 124 16.49 -9.69 -12.34
C LEU A 124 15.60 -8.68 -11.63
N GLY A 125 14.84 -7.92 -12.42
CA GLY A 125 13.77 -7.06 -11.95
C GLY A 125 13.99 -5.58 -12.19
N ILE A 126 13.00 -4.82 -11.75
CA ILE A 126 12.87 -3.38 -11.98
C ILE A 126 13.23 -2.65 -10.68
N PRO A 127 14.38 -1.97 -10.58
CA PRO A 127 14.71 -1.16 -9.41
C PRO A 127 13.67 -0.07 -9.20
N GLY A 128 13.25 0.12 -7.94
CA GLY A 128 12.23 1.11 -7.58
C GLY A 128 10.78 0.67 -7.81
N ALA A 129 10.53 -0.51 -8.39
CA ALA A 129 9.19 -1.10 -8.44
C ALA A 129 8.71 -1.53 -7.04
N PRO A 130 7.38 -1.56 -6.79
CA PRO A 130 6.86 -1.74 -5.44
C PRO A 130 7.16 -3.15 -4.88
N GLY A 131 7.64 -3.18 -3.64
CA GLY A 131 7.94 -4.42 -2.90
C GLY A 131 6.69 -5.13 -2.38
N VAL A 132 5.61 -4.38 -2.13
CA VAL A 132 4.33 -4.88 -1.63
C VAL A 132 3.24 -4.52 -2.63
N LEU A 133 2.42 -5.52 -2.99
CA LEU A 133 1.26 -5.36 -3.84
C LEU A 133 0.02 -5.70 -3.03
N GLY A 134 -0.52 -4.70 -2.33
CA GLY A 134 -1.80 -4.81 -1.65
C GLY A 134 -2.96 -4.98 -2.63
N PRO A 135 -4.09 -5.57 -2.22
CA PRO A 135 -5.27 -5.66 -3.08
C PRO A 135 -5.71 -4.27 -3.53
N ALA A 136 -6.05 -4.16 -4.81
CA ALA A 136 -6.50 -2.91 -5.41
C ALA A 136 -7.78 -2.40 -4.70
N LEU A 137 -7.94 -1.08 -4.63
CA LEU A 137 -9.19 -0.44 -4.23
C LEU A 137 -10.31 -0.85 -5.19
N ALA A 138 -11.55 -0.82 -4.68
CA ALA A 138 -12.73 -1.09 -5.49
C ALA A 138 -12.86 -0.05 -6.61
N GLU A 139 -13.49 -0.43 -7.72
CA GLU A 139 -13.72 0.46 -8.87
C GLU A 139 -14.59 1.68 -8.51
N THR A 140 -15.45 1.52 -7.50
CA THR A 140 -16.34 2.57 -6.95
C THR A 140 -15.68 3.40 -5.85
N ALA A 141 -14.38 3.23 -5.61
CA ALA A 141 -13.65 3.99 -4.60
C ALA A 141 -13.69 5.49 -4.90
N THR A 142 -13.91 6.26 -3.84
CA THR A 142 -13.89 7.72 -3.89
C THR A 142 -12.46 8.23 -3.93
N TRP A 143 -12.19 9.15 -4.85
CA TRP A 143 -10.95 9.92 -4.93
C TRP A 143 -11.23 11.34 -4.47
N SER A 144 -10.39 11.89 -3.61
CA SER A 144 -10.54 13.24 -3.12
C SER A 144 -9.21 13.98 -3.23
N LEU A 145 -9.24 15.19 -3.74
CA LEU A 145 -8.10 16.10 -3.69
C LEU A 145 -8.46 17.26 -2.79
N CYS A 146 -7.69 17.45 -1.74
CA CYS A 146 -7.95 18.40 -0.69
C CYS A 146 -6.81 19.39 -0.58
N ASP A 147 -7.15 20.67 -0.42
CA ASP A 147 -6.19 21.75 -0.29
C ASP A 147 -6.44 22.50 1.01
N ASP A 148 -5.36 22.72 1.75
CA ASP A 148 -5.36 23.43 3.02
C ASP A 148 -4.15 24.36 3.12
N PRO A 149 -4.06 25.23 4.14
CA PRO A 149 -2.92 26.14 4.26
C PRO A 149 -1.55 25.46 4.44
N ALA A 150 -1.51 24.17 4.78
CA ALA A 150 -0.28 23.39 4.94
C ALA A 150 0.14 22.66 3.66
N GLY A 151 -0.79 22.42 2.72
CA GLY A 151 -0.49 21.90 1.38
C GLY A 151 -1.65 21.12 0.76
N THR A 152 -1.34 20.40 -0.33
CA THR A 152 -2.30 19.58 -1.06
C THR A 152 -2.19 18.10 -0.71
N THR A 153 -3.32 17.48 -0.39
CA THR A 153 -3.44 16.06 0.00
C THR A 153 -4.35 15.31 -0.97
N LEU A 154 -3.87 14.19 -1.53
CA LEU A 154 -4.66 13.25 -2.33
C LEU A 154 -5.13 12.08 -1.46
N ILE A 155 -6.40 11.72 -1.58
CA ILE A 155 -7.04 10.67 -0.79
C ILE A 155 -7.73 9.71 -1.75
N ALA A 156 -7.45 8.41 -1.61
CA ALA A 156 -8.09 7.38 -2.41
C ALA A 156 -8.67 6.29 -1.51
N GLY A 157 -9.94 5.95 -1.71
CA GLY A 157 -10.60 4.86 -0.98
C GLY A 157 -11.10 5.20 0.42
N ALA A 158 -11.25 6.49 0.73
CA ALA A 158 -11.98 6.96 1.90
C ALA A 158 -13.13 7.87 1.45
N ASP A 159 -14.32 7.65 2.01
CA ASP A 159 -15.47 8.50 1.75
C ASP A 159 -15.38 9.78 2.59
N PRO A 160 -15.84 10.93 2.06
CA PRO A 160 -15.87 12.17 2.79
C PRO A 160 -16.79 12.08 4.02
N PRO A 161 -16.42 12.70 5.16
CA PRO A 161 -17.30 12.78 6.31
C PRO A 161 -18.59 13.54 5.96
N GLN A 162 -19.73 13.01 6.36
CA GLN A 162 -21.03 13.68 6.22
C GLN A 162 -21.37 14.46 7.50
N PRO A 163 -22.00 15.65 7.43
CA PRO A 163 -22.36 16.44 6.25
C PRO A 163 -21.32 17.55 5.98
N ALA A 164 -20.22 17.25 5.29
CA ALA A 164 -19.21 18.26 4.95
C ALA A 164 -19.42 18.91 3.56
N GLY A 165 -20.48 18.51 2.81
CA GLY A 165 -20.74 18.99 1.46
C GLY A 165 -21.05 20.49 1.42
N ILE A 166 -20.46 21.21 0.47
CA ILE A 166 -20.83 22.61 0.18
C ILE A 166 -22.18 22.59 -0.54
N ASP A 167 -23.06 23.54 -0.22
CA ASP A 167 -24.36 23.66 -0.89
C ASP A 167 -24.12 23.80 -2.41
N PRO A 168 -24.74 22.96 -3.27
CA PRO A 168 -24.62 23.09 -4.72
C PRO A 168 -25.01 24.47 -5.27
N GLN A 169 -25.75 25.30 -4.53
CA GLN A 169 -26.13 26.66 -4.90
C GLN A 169 -25.15 27.73 -4.40
N GLU A 170 -24.22 27.36 -3.53
CA GLU A 170 -23.21 28.27 -2.98
C GLU A 170 -22.01 28.37 -3.94
N ALA A 171 -21.62 29.59 -4.27
CA ALA A 171 -20.45 29.87 -5.09
C ALA A 171 -19.26 30.23 -4.20
N VAL A 172 -18.15 29.51 -4.34
CA VAL A 172 -16.93 29.77 -3.57
C VAL A 172 -15.91 30.53 -4.42
N PRO A 173 -15.52 31.76 -4.06
CA PRO A 173 -14.51 32.53 -4.78
C PRO A 173 -13.11 31.98 -4.48
N VAL A 174 -12.38 31.66 -5.54
CA VAL A 174 -11.04 31.08 -5.45
C VAL A 174 -10.07 31.76 -6.41
N SER A 175 -8.78 31.73 -6.08
CA SER A 175 -7.71 32.25 -6.91
C SER A 175 -6.59 31.23 -7.07
N SER A 176 -5.91 31.26 -8.21
CA SER A 176 -4.71 30.46 -8.46
C SER A 176 -3.46 31.18 -7.94
N GLY A 177 -2.36 30.41 -7.82
CA GLY A 177 -1.04 30.98 -7.58
C GLY A 177 -0.60 32.02 -8.62
N SER A 178 -1.09 31.91 -9.86
CA SER A 178 -0.81 32.82 -10.98
C SER A 178 -1.68 34.09 -11.00
N GLY A 179 -2.64 34.24 -10.08
CA GLY A 179 -3.52 35.41 -10.01
C GLY A 179 -4.79 35.31 -10.85
N ALA A 180 -5.07 34.16 -11.49
CA ALA A 180 -6.35 33.91 -12.12
C ALA A 180 -7.43 33.69 -11.05
N ALA A 181 -8.62 34.22 -11.27
CA ALA A 181 -9.75 34.07 -10.34
C ALA A 181 -10.84 33.19 -10.94
N TYR A 182 -11.46 32.37 -10.09
CA TYR A 182 -12.52 31.45 -10.45
C TYR A 182 -13.63 31.47 -9.39
N LEU A 183 -14.86 31.16 -9.81
CA LEU A 183 -15.94 30.75 -8.91
C LEU A 183 -16.11 29.24 -9.00
N LEU A 184 -16.10 28.56 -7.86
CA LEU A 184 -16.46 27.14 -7.78
C LEU A 184 -17.96 27.03 -7.53
N LEU A 185 -18.67 26.38 -8.45
CA LEU A 185 -20.12 26.19 -8.37
C LEU A 185 -20.48 24.84 -8.98
N ARG A 186 -21.26 24.01 -8.26
CA ARG A 186 -21.73 22.68 -8.72
C ARG A 186 -20.62 21.79 -9.29
N GLY A 187 -19.45 21.77 -8.64
CA GLY A 187 -18.32 20.95 -9.10
C GLY A 187 -17.65 21.43 -10.38
N ARG A 188 -17.90 22.68 -10.79
CA ARG A 188 -17.26 23.35 -11.93
C ARG A 188 -16.48 24.56 -11.44
N ARG A 189 -15.39 24.88 -12.14
CA ARG A 189 -14.71 26.17 -12.00
C ARG A 189 -15.16 27.09 -13.14
N ILE A 190 -15.50 28.33 -12.82
CA ILE A 190 -15.96 29.32 -13.79
C ILE A 190 -14.96 30.49 -13.75
N PRO A 191 -14.30 30.82 -14.87
CA PRO A 191 -13.35 31.93 -14.90
C PRO A 191 -14.06 33.26 -14.72
N VAL A 192 -13.49 34.13 -13.89
CA VAL A 192 -14.02 35.46 -13.57
C VAL A 192 -12.90 36.49 -13.59
N ASN A 193 -13.27 37.76 -13.75
CA ASN A 193 -12.30 38.84 -13.71
C ASN A 193 -11.80 39.03 -12.26
N PRO A 194 -10.48 38.94 -11.99
CA PRO A 194 -9.94 39.14 -10.64
C PRO A 194 -10.19 40.55 -10.08
N ALA A 195 -10.47 41.53 -10.93
CA ALA A 195 -10.83 42.89 -10.52
C ALA A 195 -12.32 43.04 -10.15
N ASP A 196 -13.12 41.98 -10.27
CA ASP A 196 -14.55 42.02 -9.98
C ASP A 196 -14.80 42.15 -8.47
N PRO A 197 -15.54 43.17 -8.01
CA PRO A 197 -15.85 43.37 -6.59
C PRO A 197 -16.68 42.24 -5.97
N VAL A 198 -17.28 41.36 -6.78
CA VAL A 198 -17.96 40.14 -6.31
C VAL A 198 -17.02 39.16 -5.60
N LEU A 199 -15.71 39.24 -5.89
CA LEU A 199 -14.68 38.38 -5.31
C LEU A 199 -14.20 38.95 -3.98
N GLN A 200 -15.05 38.82 -2.95
CA GLN A 200 -14.63 39.15 -1.60
C GLN A 200 -13.67 38.08 -1.09
N ALA A 201 -12.40 38.47 -0.89
CA ALA A 201 -11.34 37.64 -0.30
C ALA A 201 -11.21 36.24 -0.95
N PRO A 202 -10.91 36.14 -2.26
CA PRO A 202 -10.83 34.85 -2.94
C PRO A 202 -9.78 33.95 -2.30
N ARG A 203 -10.16 32.72 -1.99
CA ARG A 203 -9.26 31.76 -1.39
C ARG A 203 -8.20 31.30 -2.39
N ARG A 204 -6.93 31.39 -2.02
CA ARG A 204 -5.85 30.83 -2.84
C ARG A 204 -5.90 29.30 -2.78
N LEU A 205 -5.93 28.66 -3.95
CA LEU A 205 -5.87 27.20 -4.10
C LEU A 205 -4.67 26.78 -4.95
N SER A 206 -4.22 25.56 -4.73
CA SER A 206 -3.18 24.93 -5.55
C SER A 206 -3.66 24.74 -6.99
N GLY A 207 -2.71 24.84 -7.94
CA GLY A 207 -2.99 24.59 -9.35
C GLY A 207 -3.49 23.16 -9.59
N LEU A 208 -3.06 22.21 -8.75
CA LEU A 208 -3.47 20.81 -8.82
C LEU A 208 -4.98 20.65 -8.54
N LEU A 209 -5.48 21.27 -7.46
CA LEU A 209 -6.91 21.23 -7.13
C LEU A 209 -7.75 21.94 -8.19
N LEU A 210 -7.32 23.13 -8.62
CA LEU A 210 -8.01 23.86 -9.68
C LEU A 210 -8.09 23.05 -10.97
N ASN A 211 -7.01 22.37 -11.37
CA ASN A 211 -7.01 21.56 -12.59
C ASN A 211 -7.82 20.27 -12.49
N ALA A 212 -8.04 19.74 -11.29
CA ALA A 212 -8.92 18.61 -11.06
C ALA A 212 -10.41 18.96 -11.26
N ILE A 213 -10.78 20.24 -11.10
CA ILE A 213 -12.14 20.73 -11.27
C ILE A 213 -12.33 21.21 -12.73
N PRO A 214 -13.27 20.64 -13.49
CA PRO A 214 -13.47 20.98 -14.89
C PRO A 214 -14.03 22.38 -15.06
N GLU A 215 -13.54 23.06 -16.09
CA GLU A 215 -13.94 24.42 -16.42
C GLU A 215 -15.32 24.45 -17.08
N ALA A 216 -16.16 25.38 -16.66
CA ALA A 216 -17.42 25.70 -17.31
C ALA A 216 -17.38 27.13 -17.86
N PRO A 217 -18.12 27.40 -18.97
CA PRO A 217 -18.16 28.74 -19.54
C PRO A 217 -18.76 29.75 -18.57
N ALA A 218 -18.35 31.01 -18.64
CA ALA A 218 -18.88 32.10 -17.80
C ALA A 218 -20.42 32.23 -17.87
N ALA A 219 -21.02 31.86 -19.01
CA ALA A 219 -22.48 31.85 -19.22
C ALA A 219 -23.23 30.77 -18.40
N SER A 220 -22.52 29.87 -17.70
CA SER A 220 -23.12 28.81 -16.88
C SER A 220 -23.47 29.25 -15.46
N ILE A 221 -23.16 30.50 -15.09
CA ILE A 221 -23.59 31.08 -13.83
C ILE A 221 -25.11 31.31 -13.95
N PRO A 222 -25.95 30.57 -13.20
CA PRO A 222 -27.38 30.85 -13.16
C PRO A 222 -27.51 32.26 -12.62
N ASP A 223 -28.21 33.12 -13.36
CA ASP A 223 -28.62 34.47 -13.03
C ASP A 223 -28.41 34.83 -11.54
N LEU A 224 -27.16 35.15 -11.20
CA LEU A 224 -26.78 35.89 -10.00
C LEU A 224 -27.22 37.31 -10.37
N GLY A 225 -28.53 37.49 -10.38
CA GLY A 225 -29.22 38.60 -11.02
C GLY A 225 -28.51 39.91 -10.74
N ASP A 226 -28.11 40.60 -11.80
CA ASP A 226 -27.51 41.94 -11.78
C ASP A 226 -26.09 42.14 -11.20
N HIS A 227 -25.31 41.09 -10.87
CA HIS A 227 -24.01 41.30 -10.17
C HIS A 227 -22.74 40.78 -10.83
N LEU A 228 -22.80 40.17 -12.01
CA LEU A 228 -21.59 39.71 -12.71
C LEU A 228 -21.47 40.41 -14.05
N ALA A 229 -20.60 41.44 -14.08
CA ALA A 229 -20.24 42.12 -15.30
C ALA A 229 -19.47 41.16 -16.22
N VAL A 230 -20.20 40.56 -17.15
CA VAL A 230 -19.63 39.88 -18.32
C VAL A 230 -18.78 40.88 -19.11
N LEU A 231 -17.64 40.43 -19.62
CA LEU A 231 -16.67 41.19 -20.42
C LEU A 231 -17.33 42.13 -21.45
N PRO A 232 -16.75 43.32 -21.73
CA PRO A 232 -17.44 44.42 -22.40
C PRO A 232 -17.69 44.14 -23.89
N GLY A 233 -18.98 44.11 -24.25
CA GLY A 233 -19.45 44.04 -25.64
C GLY A 233 -20.88 44.51 -25.88
N SER A 234 -21.66 44.88 -24.85
CA SER A 234 -23.00 45.45 -25.05
C SER A 234 -23.34 46.51 -24.01
N SER A 235 -23.59 47.72 -24.52
CA SER A 235 -24.10 48.88 -23.81
C SER A 235 -25.48 48.64 -23.17
N GLY A 236 -25.59 48.86 -21.86
CA GLY A 236 -26.86 48.98 -21.14
C GLY A 236 -26.63 49.46 -19.70
N GLY A 237 -27.32 50.53 -19.30
CA GLY A 237 -27.11 51.31 -18.06
C GLY A 237 -27.56 50.67 -16.73
N PRO A 238 -27.54 51.43 -15.62
CA PRO A 238 -27.27 50.91 -14.28
C PRO A 238 -28.51 50.50 -13.48
N SER A 239 -28.38 49.45 -12.66
CA SER A 239 -29.23 49.20 -11.48
C SER A 239 -28.37 48.61 -10.36
N PHE A 240 -28.30 49.32 -9.23
CA PHE A 240 -27.72 48.84 -7.99
C PHE A 240 -28.84 48.24 -7.13
N ALA A 241 -28.96 46.92 -7.11
CA ALA A 241 -29.64 46.17 -6.07
C ALA A 241 -28.61 45.65 -5.06
N SER A 242 -28.98 45.51 -3.78
CA SER A 242 -28.10 45.04 -2.72
C SER A 242 -27.62 43.60 -2.96
N PRO A 243 -26.38 43.23 -2.58
CA PRO A 243 -25.85 41.89 -2.84
C PRO A 243 -26.68 40.81 -2.12
N PRO A 244 -26.90 39.63 -2.72
CA PRO A 244 -27.47 38.51 -1.99
C PRO A 244 -26.53 38.13 -0.84
N SER A 245 -27.11 38.01 0.35
CA SER A 245 -26.58 37.15 1.41
C SER A 245 -26.53 35.73 0.80
N SER A 246 -25.44 35.02 0.57
CA SER A 246 -24.10 35.06 1.14
C SER A 246 -23.11 34.47 0.14
N LEU A 247 -22.21 35.29 -0.44
CA LEU A 247 -20.97 34.83 -1.09
C LEU A 247 -19.85 34.61 -0.05
N ALA A 248 -20.24 34.38 1.20
CA ALA A 248 -19.32 34.14 2.31
C ALA A 248 -18.82 32.70 2.20
N GLY A 249 -17.75 32.49 1.43
CA GLY A 249 -17.08 31.20 1.38
C GLY A 249 -16.65 30.75 2.79
N PRO A 250 -16.47 29.44 3.01
CA PRO A 250 -15.99 28.92 4.28
C PRO A 250 -14.67 29.60 4.68
N PRO A 251 -14.41 29.81 5.99
CA PRO A 251 -13.22 30.55 6.43
C PRO A 251 -11.94 29.95 5.84
N ALA A 252 -10.97 30.79 5.49
CA ALA A 252 -9.73 30.40 4.79
C ALA A 252 -8.90 29.31 5.53
N ALA A 253 -9.20 29.05 6.80
CA ALA A 253 -8.59 28.01 7.62
C ALA A 253 -9.19 26.60 7.42
N VAL A 254 -10.26 26.45 6.63
CA VAL A 254 -10.95 25.17 6.43
C VAL A 254 -10.40 24.48 5.19
N THR A 255 -10.06 23.19 5.24
CA THR A 255 -9.65 22.41 4.06
C THR A 255 -10.79 22.36 3.03
N LEU A 256 -10.50 22.60 1.75
CA LEU A 256 -11.45 22.45 0.64
C LEU A 256 -11.10 21.19 -0.14
N CYS A 257 -12.09 20.34 -0.39
CA CYS A 257 -11.91 19.08 -1.09
C CYS A 257 -12.79 19.00 -2.34
N ALA A 258 -12.23 18.46 -3.41
CA ALA A 258 -12.96 17.99 -4.58
C ALA A 258 -12.97 16.47 -4.59
N HIS A 259 -14.16 15.88 -4.63
CA HIS A 259 -14.38 14.44 -4.65
C HIS A 259 -14.81 13.97 -6.03
N TRP A 260 -14.35 12.79 -6.40
CA TRP A 260 -14.63 12.14 -7.65
C TRP A 260 -14.91 10.67 -7.39
N ARG A 261 -15.96 10.14 -8.02
CA ARG A 261 -16.30 8.72 -7.99
C ARG A 261 -16.65 8.27 -9.40
N ALA A 262 -16.09 7.12 -9.80
CA ALA A 262 -16.34 6.55 -11.12
C ALA A 262 -17.84 6.28 -11.30
N GLY A 263 -18.43 6.76 -12.40
CA GLY A 263 -19.84 6.52 -12.74
C GLY A 263 -20.85 7.31 -11.91
N ASP A 264 -20.42 8.26 -11.07
CA ASP A 264 -21.32 9.13 -10.32
C ASP A 264 -22.00 10.15 -11.25
N PRO A 265 -23.34 10.17 -11.37
CA PRO A 265 -24.05 11.11 -12.22
C PRO A 265 -23.91 12.57 -11.75
N ALA A 266 -23.60 12.79 -10.46
CA ALA A 266 -23.35 14.13 -9.93
C ALA A 266 -21.99 14.70 -10.35
N GLY A 267 -21.10 13.86 -10.90
CA GLY A 267 -19.75 14.28 -11.29
C GLY A 267 -18.86 14.56 -10.09
N ILE A 268 -18.30 15.77 -10.01
CA ILE A 268 -17.41 16.18 -8.93
C ILE A 268 -18.21 16.88 -7.84
N THR A 269 -18.08 16.45 -6.60
CA THR A 269 -18.70 17.10 -5.44
C THR A 269 -17.64 17.86 -4.64
N LEU A 270 -18.04 18.96 -4.01
CA LEU A 270 -17.15 19.80 -3.21
C LEU A 270 -17.52 19.69 -1.73
N SER A 271 -16.53 19.64 -0.86
CA SER A 271 -16.73 19.66 0.59
C SER A 271 -15.74 20.59 1.29
N ALA A 272 -16.13 21.06 2.47
CA ALA A 272 -15.27 21.85 3.35
C ALA A 272 -15.19 21.15 4.72
N GLY A 273 -13.98 20.85 5.20
CA GLY A 273 -13.78 20.17 6.47
C GLY A 273 -12.58 19.21 6.49
N PRO A 274 -12.33 18.53 7.62
CA PRO A 274 -11.19 17.63 7.75
C PRO A 274 -11.27 16.53 6.68
N PRO A 275 -10.18 16.31 5.92
CA PRO A 275 -10.25 15.52 4.71
C PRO A 275 -10.22 14.01 4.98
N LEU A 276 -9.77 13.60 6.18
CA LEU A 276 -9.47 12.23 6.53
C LEU A 276 -10.30 11.73 7.73
N PRO A 277 -10.57 10.41 7.81
CA PRO A 277 -11.11 9.78 9.02
C PRO A 277 -10.22 10.05 10.23
N ALA A 278 -10.81 10.09 11.42
CA ALA A 278 -10.04 10.24 12.66
C ALA A 278 -8.99 9.11 12.79
N GLY A 279 -7.73 9.49 13.01
CA GLY A 279 -6.61 8.55 13.16
C GLY A 279 -5.96 8.08 11.85
N ALA A 280 -6.40 8.58 10.69
CA ALA A 280 -5.71 8.36 9.43
C ALA A 280 -4.47 9.26 9.31
N GLU A 281 -3.33 8.64 9.00
CA GLU A 281 -2.03 9.30 8.82
C GLU A 281 -1.64 9.24 7.33
N PRO A 282 -1.70 10.35 6.59
CA PRO A 282 -1.30 10.36 5.18
C PRO A 282 0.22 10.30 5.03
N ALA A 283 0.69 9.59 4.02
CA ALA A 283 2.11 9.53 3.66
C ALA A 283 2.56 10.88 3.09
N VAL A 284 3.66 11.42 3.62
CA VAL A 284 4.31 12.63 3.07
C VAL A 284 5.16 12.24 1.87
N LEU A 285 4.95 12.92 0.75
CA LEU A 285 5.69 12.68 -0.48
C LEU A 285 7.05 13.37 -0.45
N ALA A 286 8.04 12.76 -1.10
CA ALA A 286 9.40 13.31 -1.19
C ALA A 286 9.47 14.66 -1.93
N GLN A 287 8.48 14.94 -2.78
CA GLN A 287 8.37 16.19 -3.54
C GLN A 287 7.54 17.27 -2.83
N ALA A 288 7.12 17.04 -1.58
CA ALA A 288 6.29 17.98 -0.83
C ALA A 288 6.97 19.36 -0.75
N ASP A 289 6.21 20.41 -1.04
CA ASP A 289 6.64 21.80 -1.04
C ASP A 289 5.73 22.72 -0.21
N GLY A 290 4.80 22.14 0.54
CA GLY A 290 3.85 22.82 1.40
C GLY A 290 2.77 23.52 0.56
N PRO A 291 2.57 24.84 0.68
CA PRO A 291 1.56 25.56 -0.11
C PRO A 291 1.97 25.76 -1.58
N GLY A 292 2.94 25.00 -2.08
CA GLY A 292 3.43 25.07 -3.45
C GLY A 292 2.56 24.30 -4.45
N PRO A 293 2.99 24.19 -5.71
CA PRO A 293 2.25 23.47 -6.74
C PRO A 293 2.34 21.94 -6.64
N ALA A 294 3.26 21.39 -5.84
CA ALA A 294 3.43 19.95 -5.75
C ALA A 294 2.33 19.30 -4.91
N LEU A 295 2.17 17.98 -5.07
CA LEU A 295 1.37 17.19 -4.15
C LEU A 295 2.23 16.84 -2.93
N ASP A 296 1.75 17.15 -1.73
CA ASP A 296 2.50 16.97 -0.50
C ASP A 296 2.22 15.63 0.18
N ARG A 297 0.97 15.19 0.12
CA ARG A 297 0.49 14.07 0.92
C ARG A 297 -0.41 13.15 0.10
N VAL A 298 -0.31 11.86 0.38
CA VAL A 298 -1.17 10.83 -0.19
C VAL A 298 -1.69 9.92 0.91
N TYR A 299 -2.98 9.63 0.87
CA TYR A 299 -3.61 8.63 1.71
C TYR A 299 -4.25 7.53 0.86
N LEU A 300 -3.82 6.30 1.11
CA LEU A 300 -4.54 5.08 0.78
C LEU A 300 -4.73 4.29 2.08
N PRO A 301 -5.80 3.49 2.23
CA PRO A 301 -5.91 2.59 3.37
C PRO A 301 -4.68 1.67 3.45
N PRO A 302 -4.14 1.41 4.66
CA PRO A 302 -2.93 0.63 4.83
C PRO A 302 -3.00 -0.75 4.16
N GLY A 303 -1.92 -1.16 3.50
CA GLY A 303 -1.84 -2.43 2.79
C GLY A 303 -2.71 -2.51 1.52
N ARG A 304 -3.21 -1.38 1.00
CA ARG A 304 -3.95 -1.33 -0.27
C ARG A 304 -3.13 -0.67 -1.37
N SER A 305 -3.51 -0.95 -2.60
CA SER A 305 -3.03 -0.22 -3.79
C SER A 305 -4.23 0.28 -4.59
N ALA A 306 -4.01 1.13 -5.59
CA ALA A 306 -5.06 1.46 -6.55
C ALA A 306 -4.61 1.11 -7.97
N TYR A 307 -5.49 0.49 -8.76
CA TYR A 307 -5.27 0.29 -10.18
C TYR A 307 -6.27 1.12 -10.97
N VAL A 308 -5.76 2.13 -11.66
CA VAL A 308 -6.58 3.16 -12.30
C VAL A 308 -6.16 3.41 -13.74
N ARG A 309 -7.10 3.86 -14.55
CA ARG A 309 -6.81 4.49 -15.85
C ARG A 309 -7.22 5.94 -15.79
N ALA A 310 -6.46 6.77 -16.50
CA ALA A 310 -6.84 8.15 -16.69
C ALA A 310 -8.22 8.18 -17.37
N ALA A 311 -9.21 8.73 -16.67
CA ALA A 311 -10.50 9.02 -17.25
C ALA A 311 -10.48 10.46 -17.76
N GLY A 312 -10.96 10.68 -18.99
CA GLY A 312 -11.34 12.02 -19.42
C GLY A 312 -12.50 12.54 -18.56
N VAL A 313 -12.77 13.85 -18.61
CA VAL A 313 -13.91 14.47 -17.91
C VAL A 313 -15.26 13.87 -18.34
N SER A 314 -15.33 13.25 -19.52
CA SER A 314 -16.48 12.51 -20.06
C SER A 314 -16.57 11.04 -19.61
N GLY A 315 -15.66 10.55 -18.76
CA GLY A 315 -15.69 9.18 -18.23
C GLY A 315 -15.31 8.07 -19.22
N GLN A 316 -15.05 8.39 -20.50
CA GLN A 316 -14.53 7.40 -21.46
C GLN A 316 -13.06 7.10 -21.17
N GLY A 317 -12.82 5.87 -20.70
CA GLY A 317 -11.51 5.34 -20.39
C GLY A 317 -10.73 4.94 -21.65
N GLY A 318 -9.52 5.45 -21.77
CA GLY A 318 -8.55 5.06 -22.80
C GLY A 318 -7.15 5.47 -22.36
N GLY A 319 -6.14 4.64 -22.64
CA GLY A 319 -4.75 4.90 -22.26
C GLY A 319 -4.16 3.87 -21.29
N ALA A 320 -2.91 4.09 -20.88
CA ALA A 320 -2.17 3.18 -20.03
C ALA A 320 -2.81 3.03 -18.64
N GLY A 321 -2.74 1.82 -18.08
CA GLY A 321 -3.10 1.56 -16.69
C GLY A 321 -2.00 2.06 -15.74
N TYR A 322 -2.38 2.53 -14.56
CA TYR A 322 -1.49 3.02 -13.53
C TYR A 322 -1.74 2.28 -12.23
N LEU A 323 -0.69 1.72 -11.65
CA LEU A 323 -0.68 1.22 -10.29
C LEU A 323 -0.21 2.34 -9.36
N ILE A 324 -0.98 2.65 -8.33
CA ILE A 324 -0.60 3.58 -7.27
C ILE A 324 -0.32 2.77 -6.02
N ALA A 325 0.93 2.84 -5.56
CA ALA A 325 1.33 2.21 -4.32
C ALA A 325 0.80 3.00 -3.11
N GLU A 326 0.74 2.35 -1.95
CA GLU A 326 0.40 2.99 -0.66
C GLU A 326 1.27 4.21 -0.36
N THR A 327 2.53 4.20 -0.81
CA THR A 327 3.48 5.32 -0.68
C THR A 327 3.18 6.51 -1.59
N GLY A 328 2.15 6.44 -2.43
CA GLY A 328 1.76 7.50 -3.35
C GLY A 328 2.59 7.57 -4.64
N VAL A 329 3.43 6.57 -4.92
CA VAL A 329 4.15 6.49 -6.21
C VAL A 329 3.24 5.86 -7.27
N ARG A 330 3.17 6.49 -8.44
CA ARG A 330 2.42 6.03 -9.61
C ARG A 330 3.35 5.29 -10.57
N TYR A 331 2.98 4.07 -10.93
CA TYR A 331 3.71 3.21 -11.85
C TYR A 331 2.87 2.91 -13.09
N THR A 332 3.42 3.15 -14.27
CA THR A 332 2.74 2.80 -15.53
C THR A 332 2.76 1.28 -15.73
N VAL A 333 1.60 0.65 -15.84
CA VAL A 333 1.47 -0.79 -16.15
C VAL A 333 1.55 -0.98 -17.67
N GLY A 334 2.42 -1.88 -18.11
CA GLY A 334 2.82 -2.00 -19.51
C GLY A 334 1.68 -2.37 -20.46
N ASP A 335 0.85 -3.33 -20.05
CA ASP A 335 -0.29 -3.89 -20.78
C ASP A 335 -1.20 -4.70 -19.83
N ASP A 336 -2.28 -5.29 -20.36
CA ASP A 336 -3.22 -6.09 -19.58
C ASP A 336 -2.64 -7.45 -19.13
N ALA A 337 -1.60 -7.95 -19.81
CA ALA A 337 -0.91 -9.17 -19.38
C ALA A 337 -0.04 -8.90 -18.15
N ALA A 338 0.62 -7.75 -18.10
CA ALA A 338 1.34 -7.25 -16.93
C ALA A 338 0.39 -7.00 -15.76
N ALA A 339 -0.77 -6.38 -16.01
CA ALA A 339 -1.80 -6.19 -14.99
C ALA A 339 -2.26 -7.53 -14.37
N ARG A 340 -2.58 -8.52 -15.21
CA ARG A 340 -2.93 -9.88 -14.76
C ARG A 340 -1.80 -10.54 -13.99
N SER A 341 -0.55 -10.41 -14.46
CA SER A 341 0.62 -10.99 -13.81
C SER A 341 0.86 -10.39 -12.42
N LEU A 342 0.59 -9.09 -12.24
CA LEU A 342 0.68 -8.40 -10.96
C LEU A 342 -0.47 -8.76 -9.99
N GLY A 343 -1.53 -9.40 -10.47
CA GLY A 343 -2.75 -9.70 -9.71
C GLY A 343 -3.70 -8.50 -9.59
N LEU A 344 -3.66 -7.57 -10.55
CA LEU A 344 -4.53 -6.40 -10.60
C LEU A 344 -5.91 -6.77 -11.23
N PRO A 345 -6.98 -6.03 -10.89
CA PRO A 345 -8.30 -6.29 -11.45
C PRO A 345 -8.29 -6.09 -12.98
N ALA A 346 -9.17 -6.83 -13.66
CA ALA A 346 -9.28 -6.78 -15.13
C ALA A 346 -9.73 -5.40 -15.63
N VAL A 347 -10.60 -4.75 -14.87
CA VAL A 347 -11.06 -3.39 -15.11
C VAL A 347 -10.36 -2.47 -14.13
N ALA A 348 -9.75 -1.41 -14.65
CA ALA A 348 -9.15 -0.36 -13.84
C ALA A 348 -10.22 0.66 -13.49
N ALA A 349 -10.21 1.17 -12.26
CA ALA A 349 -11.07 2.30 -11.91
C ALA A 349 -10.70 3.52 -12.76
N GLY A 350 -11.66 4.39 -13.06
CA GLY A 350 -11.29 5.72 -13.58
C GLY A 350 -10.53 6.51 -12.51
N ALA A 351 -9.75 7.50 -12.91
CA ALA A 351 -9.32 8.59 -12.04
C ALA A 351 -9.00 9.83 -12.89
N PRO A 352 -9.27 11.06 -12.41
CA PRO A 352 -8.94 12.28 -13.13
C PRO A 352 -7.42 12.40 -13.37
N TRP A 353 -7.02 12.67 -14.61
CA TRP A 353 -5.60 12.85 -14.94
C TRP A 353 -4.86 13.86 -14.07
N PRO A 354 -5.42 15.03 -13.70
CA PRO A 354 -4.73 16.00 -12.84
C PRO A 354 -4.29 15.40 -11.49
N MET A 355 -5.12 14.56 -10.87
CA MET A 355 -4.78 13.87 -9.62
C MET A 355 -3.63 12.87 -9.84
N LEU A 356 -3.68 12.13 -10.94
CA LEU A 356 -2.62 11.17 -11.30
C LEU A 356 -1.31 11.90 -11.61
N ALA A 357 -1.39 12.99 -12.37
CA ALA A 357 -0.25 13.77 -12.82
C ALA A 357 0.56 14.37 -11.68
N GLY A 358 -0.09 14.72 -10.56
CA GLY A 358 0.57 15.21 -9.35
C GLY A 358 1.38 14.15 -8.60
N LEU A 359 1.16 12.84 -8.85
CA LEU A 359 1.87 11.77 -8.15
C LEU A 359 3.29 11.57 -8.70
N PRO A 360 4.29 11.29 -7.83
CA PRO A 360 5.62 10.89 -8.24
C PRO A 360 5.57 9.70 -9.21
N ALA A 361 6.33 9.78 -10.30
CA ALA A 361 6.38 8.73 -11.30
C ALA A 361 7.47 7.69 -10.96
N GLY A 362 7.05 6.43 -10.85
CA GLY A 362 7.94 5.28 -10.76
C GLY A 362 8.30 4.70 -12.13
N PRO A 363 9.17 3.68 -12.18
CA PRO A 363 9.46 2.94 -13.40
C PRO A 363 8.18 2.32 -13.99
N ARG A 364 8.19 2.11 -15.31
CA ARG A 364 7.17 1.29 -15.97
C ARG A 364 7.25 -0.15 -15.44
N LEU A 365 6.11 -0.83 -15.39
CA LEU A 365 5.96 -2.21 -14.95
C LEU A 365 5.63 -3.07 -16.16
N SER A 366 6.65 -3.68 -16.74
CA SER A 366 6.49 -4.65 -17.84
C SER A 366 7.36 -5.88 -17.61
N ARG A 367 6.96 -7.00 -18.21
CA ARG A 367 7.74 -8.25 -18.17
C ARG A 367 9.11 -8.07 -18.83
N GLU A 368 9.18 -7.32 -19.92
CA GLU A 368 10.42 -7.00 -20.63
C GLU A 368 11.43 -6.32 -19.70
N GLN A 369 10.99 -5.30 -18.94
CA GLN A 369 11.85 -4.59 -18.00
C GLN A 369 12.25 -5.46 -16.81
N ALA A 370 11.36 -6.35 -16.36
CA ALA A 370 11.66 -7.27 -15.27
C ALA A 370 12.68 -8.35 -15.66
N LEU A 371 12.71 -8.76 -16.94
CA LEU A 371 13.66 -9.76 -17.45
C LEU A 371 15.06 -9.19 -17.75
N LEU A 372 15.25 -7.87 -17.64
CA LEU A 372 16.57 -7.27 -17.80
C LEU A 372 17.50 -7.75 -16.68
N THR A 373 18.56 -8.43 -17.08
CA THR A 373 19.70 -8.72 -16.22
C THR A 373 20.43 -7.43 -15.90
N ARG A 374 20.76 -7.22 -14.63
CA ARG A 374 21.56 -6.07 -14.22
C ARG A 374 22.80 -6.56 -13.49
N ASP A 375 23.96 -6.09 -13.93
CA ASP A 375 25.17 -6.22 -13.13
C ASP A 375 25.08 -5.20 -12.00
N VAL A 376 24.75 -5.69 -10.80
CA VAL A 376 24.74 -4.88 -9.57
C VAL A 376 25.86 -5.35 -8.67
N VAL A 377 26.58 -4.39 -8.07
CA VAL A 377 27.46 -4.68 -6.94
C VAL A 377 26.55 -5.17 -5.82
N GLY A 378 26.69 -6.44 -5.42
CA GLY A 378 25.91 -7.00 -4.32
C GLY A 378 26.02 -6.07 -3.10
N GLY A 379 24.89 -5.63 -2.57
CA GLY A 379 24.88 -4.87 -1.32
C GLY A 379 25.58 -5.68 -0.21
N PRO A 380 26.24 -5.00 0.74
CA PRO A 380 27.03 -5.62 1.79
C PRO A 380 26.24 -6.59 2.68
#